data_AF-A0ABD5DF91-F1
#
_entry.id   AF-A0ABD5DF91-F1
#
_cell.length_a   1.000
_cell.length_b   1.000
_cell.length_c   1.000
_cell.angle_alpha   90.00
_cell.angle_beta   90.00
_cell.angle_gamma   90.00
#
_symmetry.space_group_name_H-M   'P 1'
#
loop_
_entity.id
_entity.type
_entity.pdbx_description
1 polymer ?
#
loop_
_entity_poly.entity_id
_entity_poly.type
_entity_poly.pdbx_seq_one_letter_code
_entity_poly.pdbx_strand_id
1 'polypeptide(L)' 'MSAKFSPSLMCMDLTQFKEQITAMNKKADFYHVDIMDGNYVRNITLSPFFIENLKKITTVPIDVHP' A
#
# COMPACT_ATOMS: atom_id res chain seq x y z
N MET A 1 16.37 15.99 -9.86
CA MET A 1 15.10 15.26 -9.63
C MET A 1 14.87 15.17 -8.15
N SER A 2 13.63 15.39 -7.67
CA SER A 2 13.29 15.12 -6.27
C SER A 2 13.22 13.62 -6.05
N ALA A 3 13.64 13.15 -4.86
CA ALA A 3 13.42 11.76 -4.45
C ALA A 3 11.91 11.48 -4.35
N LYS A 4 11.50 10.27 -4.73
CA LYS A 4 10.13 9.77 -4.61
C LYS A 4 10.03 8.78 -3.46
N PHE A 5 8.93 8.83 -2.72
CA PHE A 5 8.66 7.96 -1.59
C PHE A 5 7.41 7.10 -1.83
N SER A 6 7.58 5.78 -1.70
CA SER A 6 6.51 4.79 -1.85
C SER A 6 6.51 3.87 -0.62
N PRO A 7 5.72 4.17 0.43
CA PRO A 7 5.65 3.33 1.62
C PRO A 7 5.07 1.96 1.28
N SER A 8 5.74 0.88 1.69
CA SER A 8 5.21 -0.48 1.57
C SER A 8 4.13 -0.72 2.62
N LEU A 9 2.92 -1.00 2.14
CA LEU A 9 1.74 -1.17 2.99
C LEU A 9 1.68 -2.53 3.68
N MET A 10 2.53 -3.50 3.32
CA MET A 10 2.62 -4.75 4.09
C MET A 10 3.24 -4.52 5.49
N CYS A 11 3.92 -3.39 5.70
CA CYS A 11 4.57 -3.02 6.96
C CYS A 11 3.69 -2.14 7.88
N MET A 12 2.45 -1.85 7.50
CA MET A 12 1.58 -0.92 8.23
C MET A 12 0.87 -1.58 9.42
N ASP A 13 0.44 -0.77 10.38
CA ASP A 13 -0.48 -1.22 11.44
C ASP A 13 -1.93 -1.23 10.93
N LEU A 14 -2.52 -2.41 10.73
CA LEU A 14 -3.89 -2.53 10.23
C LEU A 14 -4.95 -1.96 11.20
N THR A 15 -4.65 -1.87 12.50
CA THR A 15 -5.58 -1.30 13.49
C THR A 15 -5.77 0.22 13.30
N GLN A 16 -4.78 0.87 12.67
CA GLN A 16 -4.77 2.31 12.38
C GLN A 16 -4.81 2.58 10.87
N PHE A 17 -5.47 1.72 10.08
CA PHE A 17 -5.46 1.77 8.62
C PHE A 17 -5.84 3.14 8.06
N LYS A 18 -7.03 3.63 8.39
CA LYS A 18 -7.54 4.91 7.86
C LYS A 18 -6.67 6.09 8.28
N GLU A 19 -6.19 6.10 9.52
CA GLU A 19 -5.38 7.18 10.07
C GLU A 19 -4.03 7.27 9.36
N GLN A 20 -3.30 6.15 9.23
CA GLN A 20 -2.01 6.11 8.57
C GLN A 20 -2.10 6.51 7.10
N ILE A 21 -3.06 5.98 6.34
CA ILE A 21 -3.25 6.36 4.93
C ILE A 21 -3.60 7.85 4.81
N THR A 22 -4.51 8.36 5.66
CA THR A 22 -4.88 9.79 5.61
C THR A 22 -3.68 10.69 5.93
N ALA A 23 -2.86 10.33 6.92
CA ALA A 23 -1.65 11.08 7.28
C ALA A 23 -0.58 11.04 6.18
N MET A 24 -0.46 9.93 5.46
CA MET A 24 0.55 9.71 4.42
C MET A 24 0.17 10.25 3.04
N ASN A 25 -1.11 10.49 2.77
CA ASN A 25 -1.60 11.05 1.49
C ASN A 25 -0.90 12.35 1.06
N LYS A 26 -0.38 13.14 2.00
CA LYS A 26 0.35 14.40 1.73
C LYS A 26 1.87 14.25 1.66
N LYS A 27 2.40 13.06 1.97
CA LYS A 27 3.83 12.79 2.15
C LYS A 27 4.37 11.74 1.20
N ALA A 28 3.52 10.83 0.74
CA ALA A 28 3.87 9.77 -0.19
C ALA A 28 3.59 10.20 -1.64
N ASP A 29 4.45 9.77 -2.56
CA ASP A 29 4.19 9.91 -4.00
C ASP A 29 3.35 8.74 -4.52
N PHE A 30 3.49 7.58 -3.89
CA PHE A 30 2.79 6.33 -4.21
C PHE A 30 2.51 5.52 -2.95
N TYR A 31 1.58 4.58 -3.01
CA TYR A 31 1.50 3.49 -2.04
C TYR A 31 1.92 2.19 -2.69
N HIS A 32 2.93 1.54 -2.12
CA HIS A 32 3.41 0.25 -2.61
C HIS A 32 2.59 -0.89 -1.99
N VAL A 33 1.97 -1.70 -2.84
CA VAL A 33 1.14 -2.84 -2.46
C VAL A 33 1.77 -4.11 -3.00
N ASP A 34 2.36 -4.89 -2.10
CA ASP A 34 2.95 -6.21 -2.39
C ASP A 34 1.87 -7.30 -2.35
N ILE A 35 1.51 -7.84 -3.51
CA ILE A 35 0.64 -9.02 -3.64
C ILE A 35 1.53 -10.25 -3.71
N MET A 36 1.24 -11.26 -2.90
CA MET A 36 2.00 -12.51 -2.85
C MET A 36 1.04 -13.70 -2.84
N ASP A 37 1.28 -14.68 -3.70
CA ASP A 37 0.35 -15.79 -3.97
C ASP A 37 0.72 -17.11 -3.26
N GLY A 38 1.84 -17.13 -2.53
CA GLY A 38 2.36 -18.35 -1.88
C GLY A 38 3.10 -19.32 -2.82
N ASN A 39 3.05 -19.13 -4.15
CA ASN A 39 3.71 -19.99 -5.13
C ASN A 39 4.99 -19.34 -5.67
N TYR A 40 4.90 -18.08 -6.10
CA TYR A 40 6.05 -17.31 -6.60
C TYR A 40 7.01 -16.97 -5.45
N VAL A 41 6.44 -16.60 -4.30
CA VAL A 41 7.16 -16.39 -3.04
C VAL A 41 6.49 -17.18 -1.93
N ARG A 42 7.27 -17.63 -0.94
CA ARG A 42 6.79 -18.48 0.17
C ARG A 42 6.08 -17.65 1.27
N ASN A 43 5.18 -16.75 0.87
CA ASN A 43 4.37 -15.95 1.77
C ASN A 43 3.07 -15.49 1.09
N ILE A 44 2.07 -15.09 1.88
CA ILE A 44 0.81 -14.50 1.41
C ILE A 44 0.61 -13.17 2.13
N THR A 45 0.35 -12.10 1.39
CA THR A 45 0.28 -10.73 1.93
C THR A 45 -1.00 -10.01 1.49
N LEU A 46 -0.88 -8.92 0.73
CA LEU A 46 -1.98 -8.08 0.30
C LEU A 46 -2.63 -8.67 -0.96
N SER A 47 -3.81 -8.15 -1.30
CA SER A 47 -4.62 -8.68 -2.38
C SER A 47 -5.44 -7.58 -3.06
N PRO A 48 -6.14 -7.86 -4.18
CA PRO A 48 -7.04 -6.89 -4.80
C PRO A 48 -8.09 -6.31 -3.82
N PHE A 49 -8.55 -7.08 -2.84
CA PHE A 49 -9.46 -6.61 -1.78
C PHE A 49 -8.85 -5.47 -0.95
N PHE A 50 -7.54 -5.53 -0.67
CA PHE A 50 -6.84 -4.46 0.04
C PHE A 50 -6.80 -3.19 -0.80
N ILE A 51 -6.53 -3.31 -2.10
CA ILE A 51 -6.52 -2.19 -3.05
C ILE A 51 -7.90 -1.52 -3.13
N GLU A 52 -8.98 -2.30 -3.17
CA GLU A 52 -10.35 -1.78 -3.17
C GLU A 52 -10.66 -0.93 -1.93
N ASN A 53 -10.19 -1.35 -0.76
CA ASN A 53 -10.37 -0.59 0.47
C ASN A 53 -9.44 0.63 0.54
N LEU A 54 -8.21 0.51 0.07
CA LEU A 54 -7.25 1.61 -0.01
C LEU A 54 -7.77 2.73 -0.92
N LYS A 55 -8.36 2.39 -2.09
CA LYS A 55 -8.96 3.33 -3.05
C LYS A 55 -10.05 4.23 -2.45
N LYS A 56 -10.68 3.83 -1.35
CA LYS A 56 -11.71 4.64 -0.66
C LYS A 56 -11.11 5.81 0.12
N ILE A 57 -9.79 5.81 0.38
CA ILE A 57 -9.13 6.74 1.32
C ILE A 57 -7.90 7.41 0.69
N THR A 58 -7.16 6.72 -0.18
CA THR A 58 -5.96 7.30 -0.81
C THR A 58 -6.30 8.43 -1.78
N THR A 59 -5.46 9.45 -1.80
CA THR A 59 -5.48 10.52 -2.82
C THR A 59 -4.28 10.44 -3.77
N VAL A 60 -3.37 9.48 -3.56
CA VAL A 60 -2.17 9.28 -4.37
C VAL A 60 -2.22 7.95 -5.13
N PRO A 61 -1.48 7.80 -6.24
CA PRO A 61 -1.47 6.58 -7.02
C PRO A 61 -1.03 5.35 -6.21
N ILE A 62 -1.55 4.19 -6.60
CA ILE A 62 -1.18 2.90 -6.01
C ILE A 62 -0.21 2.21 -6.96
N ASP A 63 0.97 1.89 -6.44
CA ASP A 63 2.00 1.10 -7.11
C ASP A 63 1.83 -0.36 -6.69
N VAL A 64 1.47 -1.22 -7.64
CA VAL A 64 1.15 -2.63 -7.37
C VAL A 64 2.33 -3.49 -7.81
N HIS A 65 2.87 -4.25 -6.87
CA HIS A 65 3.91 -5.25 -7.10
C HIS A 65 3.27 -6.65 -7.01
N PRO A 66 3.02 -7.30 -8.16
CA PRO A 66 2.38 -8.61 -8.23
C PRO A 66 3.32 -9.78 -7.94
#